data_AF-A0AAV4FZJ6-F1
#
_entry.id   AF-A0AAV4FZJ6-F1
#
_cell.length_a   1.000
_cell.length_b   1.000
_cell.length_c   1.000
_cell.angle_alpha   90.00
_cell.angle_beta   90.00
_cell.angle_gamma   90.00
#
_symmetry.space_group_name_H-M   'P 1'
#
loop_
_entity.id
_entity.type
_entity.pdbx_description
1 polymer ?
#
loop_
_entity_poly.entity_id
_entity_poly.type
_entity_poly.pdbx_seq_one_letter_code
_entity_poly.pdbx_strand_id
1 'polypeptide(L)'
;MHAMWGDWAPVWERSKLAAFTYAGAQLGTVFSLPISGYLCDSDIAGGWPSVFYVFGAVGCVWFVVWMAFTHNTPADHPRISTSERDYIEHSIGKKE
;
A
#
# COMPACT_ATOMS: atom_id res chain seq x y z
N MET A 1 -5.37 -5.98 2.75
CA MET A 1 -4.28 -6.62 1.97
C MET A 1 -4.49 -8.11 1.72
N HIS A 2 -4.65 -8.99 2.72
CA HIS A 2 -4.81 -10.44 2.45
C HIS A 2 -6.01 -10.83 1.59
N ALA A 3 -7.16 -10.17 1.79
CA ALA A 3 -8.35 -10.35 0.96
C ALA A 3 -8.13 -9.80 -0.45
N MET A 4 -7.53 -8.62 -0.57
CA MET A 4 -7.21 -7.97 -1.86
C MET A 4 -6.26 -8.82 -2.71
N TRP A 5 -5.19 -9.37 -2.11
CA TRP A 5 -4.33 -10.33 -2.80
C TRP A 5 -5.02 -11.66 -3.12
N GLY A 6 -6.19 -11.95 -2.54
CA GLY A 6 -6.99 -13.11 -2.95
C GLY A 6 -7.63 -12.93 -4.33
N ASP A 7 -7.96 -11.68 -4.71
CA ASP A 7 -8.58 -11.37 -5.99
C ASP A 7 -7.58 -10.78 -7.02
N TRP A 8 -6.38 -10.36 -6.57
CA TRP A 8 -5.35 -9.75 -7.42
C TRP A 8 -4.07 -10.57 -7.61
N ALA A 9 -3.71 -11.48 -6.69
CA ALA A 9 -2.47 -12.24 -6.81
C ALA A 9 -2.72 -13.65 -7.39
N PRO A 10 -2.02 -14.03 -8.48
CA PRO A 10 -1.88 -15.42 -8.88
C PRO A 10 -1.40 -16.30 -7.73
N VAL A 11 -1.88 -17.55 -7.65
CA VAL A 11 -1.62 -18.46 -6.51
C VAL A 11 -0.12 -18.64 -6.24
N TRP A 12 0.70 -18.71 -7.29
CA TRP A 12 2.16 -18.88 -7.18
C TRP A 12 2.91 -17.60 -6.80
N GLU A 13 2.35 -16.42 -7.08
CA GLU A 13 3.00 -15.12 -6.79
C GLU A 13 2.51 -14.50 -5.48
N ARG A 14 1.40 -14.99 -4.94
CA ARG A 14 0.75 -14.46 -3.75
C ARG A 14 1.69 -14.31 -2.56
N SER A 15 2.53 -15.31 -2.30
CA SER A 15 3.50 -15.25 -1.20
C SER A 15 4.56 -14.17 -1.42
N LYS A 16 5.00 -13.95 -2.66
CA LYS A 16 5.97 -12.92 -3.02
C LYS A 16 5.37 -11.52 -2.86
N LEU A 17 4.15 -11.32 -3.34
CA LEU A 17 3.41 -10.06 -3.23
C LEU A 17 3.07 -9.71 -1.77
N ALA A 18 2.70 -10.73 -0.97
CA ALA A 18 2.51 -10.57 0.46
C ALA A 18 3.82 -10.21 1.17
N ALA A 19 4.92 -10.92 0.90
CA ALA A 19 6.22 -10.61 1.49
C ALA A 19 6.70 -9.19 1.16
N PHE A 20 6.50 -8.75 -0.10
CA PHE A 20 6.80 -7.38 -0.52
C PHE A 20 6.00 -6.34 0.28
N THR A 21 4.71 -6.60 0.50
CA THR A 21 3.85 -5.74 1.33
C THR A 21 4.40 -5.60 2.75
N TYR A 22 4.79 -6.72 3.36
CA TYR A 22 5.33 -6.71 4.72
C TYR A 22 6.70 -6.05 4.82
N ALA A 23 7.54 -6.19 3.81
CA ALA A 23 8.82 -5.49 3.74
C ALA A 23 8.62 -3.96 3.77
N GLY A 24 7.59 -3.47 3.07
CA GLY A 24 7.21 -2.05 3.12
C GLY A 24 6.88 -1.54 4.52
N ALA A 25 6.18 -2.35 5.33
CA ALA A 25 5.88 -1.99 6.72
C ALA A 25 7.16 -1.89 7.58
N GLN A 26 8.11 -2.80 7.39
CA GLN A 26 9.39 -2.76 8.11
C GLN A 26 10.23 -1.54 7.69
N LEU A 27 10.31 -1.25 6.40
CA LEU A 27 10.98 -0.05 5.89
C LEU A 27 10.34 1.23 6.44
N GLY A 28 9.00 1.27 6.47
CA GLY A 28 8.25 2.37 7.06
C GLY A 28 8.68 2.67 8.49
N THR A 29 8.83 1.64 9.33
CA THR A 29 9.33 1.78 10.71
C THR A 29 10.78 2.28 10.77
N VAL A 30 11.66 1.74 9.91
CA VAL A 30 13.07 2.16 9.86
C VAL A 30 13.22 3.64 9.52
N PHE A 31 12.37 4.17 8.65
CA PHE A 31 12.38 5.60 8.33
C PHE A 31 11.58 6.44 9.32
N SER A 32 10.45 5.95 9.82
CA SER A 32 9.57 6.76 10.67
C SER A 32 10.20 7.12 12.00
N LEU A 33 10.96 6.21 12.61
CA LEU A 33 11.62 6.44 13.90
C LEU A 33 12.64 7.58 13.87
N PRO A 34 13.67 7.60 12.98
CA PRO A 34 14.62 8.70 12.90
C PRO A 34 13.97 10.00 12.43
N ILE A 35 13.02 9.95 11.50
CA ILE A 35 12.28 11.14 11.05
C ILE A 35 11.49 11.75 12.21
N SER A 36 10.82 10.93 13.03
CA SER A 36 10.11 11.40 14.23
C SER A 36 11.07 12.00 15.25
N GLY A 37 12.24 11.37 15.46
CA GLY A 37 13.28 11.91 16.34
C GLY A 37 13.78 13.28 15.89
N TYR A 38 14.05 13.44 14.59
CA TYR A 38 14.47 14.72 14.01
C TYR A 38 13.38 15.79 14.11
N LEU A 39 12.12 15.43 13.82
CA LEU A 39 10.99 16.34 13.91
C LEU A 39 10.72 16.81 15.35
N CYS A 40 10.90 15.93 16.34
CA CYS A 40 10.76 16.29 17.75
C CYS A 40 11.83 17.28 18.24
N ASP A 41 13.04 17.22 17.70
CA ASP A 41 14.15 18.13 18.04
C ASP A 41 14.03 19.48 17.30
N SER A 42 13.33 19.50 16.16
CA SER A 42 13.12 20.72 15.39
C SER A 42 12.04 21.61 16.01
N ASP A 43 12.28 22.92 16.11
CA ASP A 43 11.27 23.91 16.57
C ASP A 43 10.10 24.13 15.57
N ILE A 44 10.03 23.34 14.50
CA ILE A 44 8.99 23.44 13.47
C ILE A 44 7.64 23.13 14.11
N ALA A 45 6.63 23.97 13.88
CA ALA A 45 5.25 23.78 14.35
C ALA A 45 5.09 23.48 15.87
N GLY A 46 6.04 23.94 16.70
CA GLY A 46 5.97 23.77 18.16
C GLY A 46 6.68 22.53 18.71
N GLY A 47 7.64 21.96 17.98
CA GLY A 47 8.45 20.84 18.45
C GLY A 47 7.83 19.48 18.12
N TRP A 48 7.61 18.65 19.14
CA TRP A 48 7.02 17.31 19.04
C TRP A 48 5.65 17.20 18.33
N PRO A 49 4.73 18.20 18.32
CA PRO A 49 3.46 18.08 17.62
C PRO A 49 3.63 17.99 16.10
N SER A 50 4.76 18.47 15.57
CA SER A 50 5.10 18.45 14.14
C SER A 50 5.02 17.05 13.53
N VAL A 51 5.36 16.01 14.30
CA VAL A 51 5.30 14.61 13.89
C VAL A 51 3.88 14.24 13.44
N PHE A 52 2.86 14.64 14.20
CA PHE A 52 1.47 14.34 13.86
C PHE A 52 1.03 15.05 12.58
N TYR A 53 1.45 16.30 12.39
CA TYR A 53 1.12 17.04 11.18
C TYR A 53 1.79 16.44 9.95
N VAL A 54 3.06 16.06 10.03
CA VAL A 54 3.79 15.47 8.89
C VAL A 54 3.26 14.10 8.55
N PHE A 55 3.20 13.16 9.51
CA PHE A 55 2.68 11.81 9.24
C PHE A 55 1.19 11.83 8.89
N GLY A 56 0.41 12.73 9.50
CA GLY A 56 -0.99 12.95 9.15
C GLY A 56 -1.15 13.44 7.71
N ALA A 57 -0.40 14.45 7.29
CA ALA A 57 -0.42 14.95 5.92
C ALA A 57 0.00 13.89 4.90
N VAL A 58 1.08 13.15 5.19
CA VAL A 58 1.53 12.03 4.35
C VAL A 58 0.44 10.95 4.25
N GLY A 59 -0.22 10.62 5.35
CA GLY A 59 -1.35 9.69 5.37
C GLY A 59 -2.53 10.17 4.53
N CYS A 60 -2.90 11.46 4.61
CA CYS A 60 -3.96 12.05 3.79
C CYS A 60 -3.61 12.01 2.30
N VAL A 61 -2.39 12.39 1.93
CA VAL A 61 -1.92 12.31 0.53
C VAL A 61 -1.95 10.88 0.03
N TRP A 62 -1.45 9.94 0.83
CA TRP A 62 -1.47 8.52 0.50
C TRP A 62 -2.89 7.97 0.34
N PHE A 63 -3.83 8.40 1.18
CA PHE A 63 -5.24 8.02 1.06
C PHE A 63 -5.83 8.50 -0.27
N VAL A 64 -5.57 9.74 -0.68
CA VAL A 64 -6.03 10.26 -1.97
C VAL A 64 -5.45 9.45 -3.13
N VAL A 65 -4.14 9.13 -3.09
CA VAL A 65 -3.50 8.27 -4.08
C VAL A 65 -4.16 6.88 -4.10
N TRP A 66 -4.38 6.28 -2.94
CA TRP A 66 -5.02 4.97 -2.83
C TRP A 66 -6.43 4.96 -3.45
N MET A 67 -7.24 5.97 -3.15
CA MET A 67 -8.58 6.12 -3.71
C MET A 67 -8.57 6.32 -5.23
N ALA A 68 -7.54 6.96 -5.78
CA ALA A 68 -7.44 7.21 -7.22
C ALA A 68 -6.94 5.99 -8.02
N PHE A 69 -6.12 5.12 -7.42
CA PHE A 69 -5.44 4.04 -8.15
C PHE A 69 -5.90 2.63 -7.77
N THR A 70 -6.33 2.39 -6.53
CA THR A 70 -6.65 1.03 -6.07
C THR A 70 -8.10 0.66 -6.34
N HIS A 71 -8.31 -0.49 -6.99
CA HIS A 71 -9.63 -1.05 -7.27
C HIS A 71 -9.79 -2.42 -6.60
N ASN A 72 -11.01 -2.76 -6.18
CA ASN A 72 -11.26 -3.98 -5.40
C ASN A 72 -11.07 -5.25 -6.22
N THR A 73 -11.45 -5.24 -7.49
CA THR A 73 -11.29 -6.38 -8.41
C THR A 73 -10.54 -5.96 -9.67
N PRO A 74 -9.83 -6.90 -10.32
CA PRO A 74 -9.22 -6.64 -11.63
C PRO A 74 -10.27 -6.32 -12.71
N ALA A 75 -11.50 -6.81 -12.58
CA ALA A 75 -12.60 -6.53 -13.50
C ALA A 75 -13.09 -5.07 -13.45
N ASP A 76 -13.03 -4.44 -12.28
CA ASP A 76 -13.42 -3.03 -12.08
C ASP A 76 -12.29 -2.05 -12.45
N HIS A 77 -11.09 -2.55 -12.74
CA HIS A 77 -9.92 -1.69 -12.95
C HIS A 77 -9.88 -1.14 -14.39
N PRO A 78 -10.06 0.18 -14.61
CA PRO A 78 -10.25 0.76 -15.95
C PRO A 78 -8.98 0.76 -16.81
N ARG A 79 -7.80 0.55 -16.20
CA ARG A 79 -6.49 0.60 -16.88
C ARG A 79 -5.80 -0.76 -17.00
N ILE A 80 -6.46 -1.85 -16.63
CA ILE A 80 -5.86 -3.18 -16.73
C ILE A 80 -5.79 -3.61 -18.20
N SER A 81 -4.69 -4.24 -18.60
CA SER A 81 -4.63 -4.83 -19.94
C SER A 81 -5.47 -6.10 -20.00
N THR A 82 -6.06 -6.40 -21.16
CA THR A 82 -6.83 -7.64 -21.35
C THR A 82 -5.99 -8.87 -21.08
N SER A 83 -4.73 -8.89 -21.52
CA SER A 83 -3.79 -10.00 -21.28
C SER A 83 -3.49 -10.22 -19.80
N GLU A 84 -3.30 -9.15 -19.03
CA GLU A 84 -3.03 -9.24 -17.58
C GLU A 84 -4.29 -9.67 -16.81
N ARG A 85 -5.45 -9.14 -17.19
CA ARG A 85 -6.73 -9.55 -16.61
C ARG A 85 -6.99 -11.05 -16.82
N ASP A 86 -6.86 -11.52 -18.06
CA ASP A 86 -7.06 -12.93 -18.40
C ASP A 86 -6.07 -13.82 -17.63
N TYR A 87 -4.81 -13.39 -17.54
CA TYR A 87 -3.80 -14.09 -16.74
C TYR A 87 -4.25 -14.20 -15.28
N ILE A 88 -4.62 -13.10 -14.62
CA ILE A 88 -5.03 -13.10 -13.21
C ILE A 88 -6.29 -13.98 -13.00
N GLU A 89 -7.32 -13.81 -13.82
CA GLU A 89 -8.58 -14.57 -13.70
C GLU A 89 -8.37 -16.08 -13.91
N HIS A 90 -7.55 -16.48 -14.90
CA HIS A 90 -7.20 -17.89 -15.10
C HIS A 90 -6.32 -18.46 -13.97
N SER A 91 -5.46 -17.63 -13.38
CA SER A 91 -4.50 -18.03 -12.36
C SER A 91 -5.09 -18.23 -10.97
N ILE A 92 -6.17 -17.50 -10.65
CA ILE A 92 -6.81 -17.54 -9.33
C ILE A 92 -7.73 -18.77 -9.19
N GLY A 93 -8.14 -19.38 -10.32
CA GLY A 93 -9.08 -20.49 -10.34
C GLY A 93 -10.50 -20.03 -10.03
N LYS A 94 -11.49 -20.49 -10.81
CA LYS A 94 -12.91 -20.18 -10.55
C LYS A 94 -13.23 -20.48 -9.08
N LYS A 95 -13.72 -19.47 -8.35
CA LYS A 95 -14.47 -19.70 -7.11
C LYS A 95 -15.70 -20.52 -7.52
N GLU A 96 -15.66 -21.83 -7.27
CA GLU A 96 -16.85 -22.70 -7.30
C GLU A 96 -17.81 -22.32 -6.17
#